data_AF-A0A1H2JE05-F1
#
_entry.id   AF-A0A1H2JE05-F1
#
_cell.length_a   1.000
_cell.length_b   1.000
_cell.length_c   1.000
_cell.angle_alpha   90.00
_cell.angle_beta   90.00
_cell.angle_gamma   90.00
#
_symmetry.space_group_name_H-M   'P 1'
#
loop_
_entity.id
_entity.type
_entity.pdbx_description
1 polymer ?
#
loop_
_entity_poly.entity_id
_entity_poly.type
_entity_poly.pdbx_seq_one_letter_code
_entity_poly.pdbx_strand_id
1 'polypeptide(L)'
;MFVVFVIVAAAVLFGAVLLVLGRGDVLQVEVTGGTAHLLPDGAVGSDDVAELRFSVVQRGYRMDQVDTVLDRLQRELAWRDHRLGELESRVPGLGGAAPMRPAAEAEPLPRRRPAHPGDVADGG
;
A
#
# COMPACT_ATOMS: atom_id res chain seq x y z
N MET A 1 -19.77 45.32 -21.66
CA MET A 1 -19.51 45.15 -20.22
C MET A 1 -20.31 44.00 -19.62
N PHE A 2 -21.65 43.98 -19.74
CA PHE A 2 -22.49 42.87 -19.25
C PHE A 2 -22.11 41.49 -19.82
N VAL A 3 -21.90 41.40 -21.15
CA VAL A 3 -21.52 40.14 -21.81
C VAL A 3 -20.19 39.58 -21.28
N VAL A 4 -19.21 40.44 -21.02
CA VAL A 4 -17.91 40.04 -20.45
C VAL A 4 -18.08 39.48 -19.04
N PHE A 5 -18.92 40.11 -18.22
CA PHE A 5 -19.22 39.62 -16.88
C PHE A 5 -19.90 38.24 -16.90
N VAL A 6 -20.85 38.02 -17.82
CA VAL A 6 -21.50 36.71 -18.00
C VAL A 6 -20.50 35.63 -18.39
N ILE A 7 -19.56 35.92 -19.31
CA ILE A 7 -18.53 34.97 -19.73
C ILE A 7 -17.58 34.63 -18.57
N VAL A 8 -17.15 35.62 -17.80
CA VAL A 8 -16.28 35.39 -16.64
C VAL A 8 -17.01 34.57 -15.56
N ALA A 9 -18.26 34.91 -15.26
CA ALA A 9 -19.07 34.15 -14.31
C ALA A 9 -19.29 32.70 -14.76
N ALA A 10 -19.55 32.48 -16.06
CA ALA A 10 -19.67 31.15 -16.64
C ALA A 10 -18.36 30.36 -16.57
N ALA A 11 -17.21 30.99 -16.86
CA ALA A 11 -15.90 30.36 -16.77
C ALA A 11 -15.53 29.97 -15.33
N VAL A 12 -15.84 30.84 -14.36
CA VAL A 12 -15.62 30.57 -12.93
C VAL A 12 -16.52 29.44 -12.45
N LEU A 13 -17.81 29.46 -12.81
CA LEU A 13 -18.76 28.41 -12.47
C LEU A 13 -18.33 27.07 -13.09
N PHE A 14 -17.96 27.08 -14.37
CA PHE A 14 -17.47 25.91 -15.07
C PHE A 14 -16.18 25.37 -14.45
N GLY A 15 -15.22 26.25 -14.12
CA GLY A 15 -13.99 25.88 -13.42
C GLY A 15 -14.25 25.32 -12.02
N ALA A 16 -15.21 25.87 -11.28
CA ALA A 16 -15.62 25.36 -9.97
C ALA A 16 -16.28 23.98 -10.08
N VAL A 17 -17.17 23.78 -11.06
CA VAL A 17 -17.79 22.48 -11.34
C VAL A 17 -16.71 21.47 -11.73
N LEU A 18 -15.77 21.81 -12.61
CA LEU A 18 -14.64 20.95 -12.97
C LEU A 18 -13.71 20.66 -11.79
N LEU A 19 -13.50 21.61 -10.89
CA LEU A 19 -12.69 21.41 -9.69
C LEU A 19 -13.38 20.46 -8.70
N VAL A 20 -14.70 20.54 -8.56
CA VAL A 20 -15.48 19.65 -7.70
C VAL A 20 -15.59 18.25 -8.32
N LEU A 21 -15.88 18.15 -9.62
CA LEU A 21 -15.98 16.89 -10.35
C LEU A 21 -14.61 16.22 -10.53
N GLY A 22 -13.56 16.98 -10.83
CA GLY A 22 -12.19 16.49 -11.00
C GLY A 22 -11.48 16.17 -9.68
N ARG A 23 -12.05 16.59 -8.55
CA ARG A 23 -11.63 16.18 -7.19
C ARG A 23 -12.43 14.98 -6.68
N GLY A 24 -13.48 14.58 -7.38
CA GLY A 24 -14.22 13.34 -7.15
C GLY A 24 -13.55 12.20 -7.91
N ASP A 25 -13.06 11.21 -7.17
CA ASP A 25 -12.60 9.91 -7.64
C ASP A 25 -13.38 9.42 -8.87
N VAL A 26 -12.77 9.58 -10.05
CA VAL A 26 -13.14 8.83 -11.24
C VAL A 26 -12.77 7.37 -10.98
N LEU A 27 -13.78 6.60 -10.58
CA LEU A 27 -13.80 5.14 -10.43
C LEU A 27 -13.04 4.58 -9.22
N GLN A 28 -13.65 4.64 -8.04
CA GLN A 28 -13.54 3.53 -7.10
C GLN A 28 -14.95 3.08 -6.78
N VAL A 29 -15.54 2.32 -7.70
CA VAL A 29 -16.64 1.41 -7.34
C VAL A 29 -16.14 0.66 -6.12
N GLU A 30 -16.84 0.86 -5.01
CA GLU A 30 -16.71 0.17 -3.74
C GLU A 30 -16.49 -1.33 -3.96
N VAL A 31 -15.23 -1.77 -4.12
CA VAL A 31 -14.87 -3.16 -3.92
C VAL A 31 -14.79 -3.32 -2.41
N THR A 32 -15.98 -3.56 -1.86
CA THR A 32 -16.22 -4.12 -0.54
C THR A 32 -15.08 -5.05 -0.15
N GLY A 33 -14.35 -4.67 0.90
CA GLY A 33 -13.65 -5.58 1.80
C GLY A 33 -12.82 -6.69 1.15
N GLY A 34 -11.97 -6.36 0.17
CA GLY A 34 -10.94 -7.29 -0.28
C GLY A 34 -9.95 -7.51 0.87
N THR A 35 -9.88 -8.74 1.38
CA THR A 35 -8.85 -9.20 2.32
C THR A 35 -7.50 -8.66 1.83
N ALA A 36 -6.85 -7.80 2.62
CA ALA A 36 -5.56 -7.23 2.23
C ALA A 36 -4.63 -8.38 1.82
N HIS A 37 -4.23 -8.42 0.56
CA HIS A 37 -3.31 -9.42 0.07
C HIS A 37 -1.94 -8.97 0.50
N LEU A 38 -1.56 -9.36 1.72
CA LEU A 38 -0.28 -9.02 2.32
C LEU A 38 0.82 -9.88 1.70
N LEU A 39 2.04 -9.34 1.71
CA LEU A 39 3.23 -10.07 1.32
C LEU A 39 3.36 -11.38 2.13
N PRO A 40 3.88 -12.45 1.51
CA PRO A 40 4.19 -13.69 2.22
C PRO A 40 5.21 -13.42 3.33
N ASP A 41 5.14 -14.17 4.43
CA ASP A 41 6.08 -14.08 5.58
C ASP A 41 7.53 -14.56 5.23
N GLY A 42 7.81 -14.80 3.93
CA GLY A 42 9.05 -15.39 3.42
C GLY A 42 9.81 -14.46 2.47
N ALA A 43 10.63 -15.06 1.60
CA ALA A 43 11.31 -14.31 0.55
C ALA A 43 10.27 -13.66 -0.38
N VAL A 44 10.47 -12.38 -0.66
CA VAL A 44 9.56 -11.56 -1.47
C VAL A 44 10.16 -11.40 -2.86
N GLY A 45 9.46 -11.89 -3.87
CA GLY A 45 9.78 -11.70 -5.27
C GLY A 45 9.19 -10.41 -5.85
N SER A 46 9.64 -10.06 -7.05
CA SER A 46 9.09 -8.91 -7.78
C SER A 46 7.59 -9.06 -8.11
N ASP A 47 7.11 -10.27 -8.38
CA ASP A 47 5.70 -10.53 -8.67
C ASP A 47 4.80 -10.38 -7.44
N ASP A 48 5.30 -10.73 -6.24
CA ASP A 48 4.56 -10.60 -4.97
C ASP A 48 4.23 -9.13 -4.66
N VAL A 49 5.12 -8.20 -5.06
CA VAL A 49 4.89 -6.76 -4.90
C VAL A 49 3.84 -6.25 -5.89
N ALA A 50 3.72 -6.84 -7.08
CA ALA A 50 2.73 -6.45 -8.09
C ALA A 50 1.30 -6.85 -7.69
N GLU A 51 1.16 -7.94 -6.91
CA GLU A 51 -0.12 -8.45 -6.43
C GLU A 51 -0.58 -7.82 -5.10
N LEU A 52 0.24 -6.97 -4.49
CA LEU A 52 -0.01 -6.34 -3.20
C LEU A 52 -1.24 -5.41 -3.25
N ARG A 53 -2.16 -5.57 -2.28
CA ARG A 53 -3.38 -4.76 -2.16
C ARG A 53 -3.50 -4.17 -0.76
N PHE A 54 -3.52 -2.83 -0.69
CA PHE A 54 -3.65 -2.09 0.56
C PHE A 54 -5.08 -1.59 0.79
N SER A 55 -5.51 -1.55 2.05
CA SER A 55 -6.76 -0.90 2.45
C SER A 55 -6.60 0.61 2.62
N VAL A 56 -7.62 1.38 2.23
CA VAL A 56 -7.60 2.84 2.30
C VAL A 56 -8.01 3.32 3.70
N VAL A 57 -7.19 4.15 4.36
CA VAL A 57 -7.48 4.74 5.68
C VAL A 57 -7.39 6.28 5.65
N GLN A 58 -8.24 6.95 6.44
CA GLN A 58 -8.49 8.40 6.38
C GLN A 58 -7.29 9.29 6.79
N ARG A 59 -6.28 8.72 7.47
CA ARG A 59 -4.92 9.28 7.62
C ARG A 59 -3.96 8.42 6.81
N GLY A 60 -4.05 8.52 5.50
CA GLY A 60 -3.29 7.71 4.55
C GLY A 60 -2.11 8.47 3.95
N TYR A 61 -1.04 7.74 3.63
CA TYR A 61 -0.08 8.18 2.63
C TYR A 61 -0.83 8.36 1.29
N ARG A 62 -0.37 9.27 0.41
CA ARG A 62 -1.02 9.43 -0.89
C ARG A 62 -0.70 8.22 -1.76
N MET A 63 -1.74 7.62 -2.36
CA MET A 63 -1.63 6.37 -3.13
C MET A 63 -0.63 6.49 -4.30
N ASP A 64 -0.61 7.63 -4.98
CA ASP A 64 0.32 7.90 -6.09
C ASP A 64 1.79 7.86 -5.68
N GLN A 65 2.12 8.37 -4.49
CA GLN A 65 3.47 8.32 -3.94
C GLN A 65 3.86 6.89 -3.55
N VAL A 66 2.92 6.14 -2.98
CA VAL A 66 3.13 4.74 -2.61
C VAL A 66 3.34 3.90 -3.87
N ASP A 67 2.48 4.04 -4.87
CA ASP A 67 2.59 3.31 -6.14
C ASP A 67 3.93 3.58 -6.84
N THR A 68 4.37 4.84 -6.88
CA THR A 68 5.67 5.20 -7.46
C THR A 68 6.84 4.50 -6.75
N VAL A 69 6.77 4.37 -5.43
CA VAL A 69 7.79 3.68 -4.63
C VAL A 69 7.72 2.17 -4.84
N LEU A 70 6.52 1.59 -4.90
CA LEU A 70 6.32 0.16 -5.17
C LEU A 70 6.81 -0.23 -6.56
N ASP A 71 6.51 0.56 -7.60
CA ASP A 71 7.01 0.36 -8.95
C ASP A 71 8.54 0.35 -9.02
N ARG A 72 9.17 1.25 -8.26
CA ARG A 72 10.63 1.30 -8.15
C ARG A 72 11.16 0.06 -7.41
N LEU A 73 10.51 -0.33 -6.33
CA LEU A 73 10.89 -1.51 -5.55
C LEU A 73 10.77 -2.80 -6.38
N GLN A 74 9.69 -2.95 -7.14
CA GLN A 74 9.48 -4.09 -8.04
C GLN A 74 10.63 -4.21 -9.05
N ARG A 75 11.01 -3.10 -9.69
CA ARG A 75 12.15 -3.08 -10.65
C ARG A 75 13.47 -3.44 -9.99
N GLU A 76 13.70 -2.94 -8.78
CA GLU A 76 14.91 -3.22 -8.01
C GLU A 76 14.98 -4.69 -7.60
N LEU A 77 13.86 -5.28 -7.15
CA LEU A 77 13.77 -6.71 -6.82
C LEU A 77 14.02 -7.57 -8.06
N ALA A 78 13.37 -7.26 -9.18
CA ALA A 78 13.59 -8.00 -10.43
C ALA A 78 15.08 -7.95 -10.88
N TRP A 79 15.72 -6.80 -10.76
CA TRP A 79 17.15 -6.67 -11.06
C TRP A 79 18.01 -7.52 -10.11
N ARG A 80 17.69 -7.53 -8.81
CA ARG A 80 18.39 -8.34 -7.81
C ARG A 80 18.21 -9.83 -8.05
N ASP A 81 16.99 -10.28 -8.34
CA ASP A 81 16.66 -11.68 -8.61
C ASP A 81 17.43 -12.18 -9.84
N HIS A 82 17.48 -11.38 -10.90
CA HIS A 82 18.31 -11.68 -12.07
C HIS A 82 19.79 -11.79 -11.71
N ARG A 83 20.30 -10.84 -10.91
CA ARG A 83 21.70 -10.85 -10.48
C ARG A 83 22.01 -12.07 -9.63
N LEU A 84 21.12 -12.46 -8.73
CA LEU A 84 21.26 -13.66 -7.90
C LEU A 84 21.30 -14.92 -8.77
N GLY A 85 20.38 -15.06 -9.72
CA GLY A 85 20.38 -16.20 -10.65
C GLY A 85 21.68 -16.31 -11.47
N GLU A 86 22.25 -15.17 -11.91
CA GLU A 86 23.56 -15.18 -12.56
C GLU A 86 24.67 -15.68 -11.62
N LEU A 87 24.67 -15.27 -10.35
CA LEU A 87 25.67 -15.68 -9.37
C LEU A 87 25.52 -17.17 -9.01
N GLU A 88 24.29 -17.64 -8.79
CA GLU A 88 23.98 -19.04 -8.49
C GLU A 88 24.37 -19.97 -9.63
N SER A 89 24.16 -19.55 -10.89
CA SER A 89 24.59 -20.32 -12.07
C SER A 89 26.12 -20.52 -12.13
N ARG A 90 26.90 -19.60 -11.54
CA ARG A 90 28.36 -19.67 -11.49
C ARG A 90 28.88 -20.50 -10.33
N VAL A 91 28.05 -20.79 -9.33
CA VAL A 91 28.41 -21.60 -8.16
C VAL A 91 27.52 -22.84 -8.10
N PRO A 92 27.90 -23.94 -8.78
CA PRO A 92 27.14 -25.18 -8.73
C PRO A 92 27.11 -25.72 -7.30
N GLY A 93 25.94 -25.67 -6.64
CA GLY A 93 25.72 -26.27 -5.31
C GLY A 93 25.04 -25.40 -4.24
N LEU A 94 24.83 -24.09 -4.47
CA LEU A 94 24.11 -23.23 -3.51
C LEU A 94 22.58 -23.27 -3.62
N GLY A 95 22.03 -23.71 -4.76
CA GLY A 95 20.58 -23.68 -5.05
C GLY A 95 19.68 -24.63 -4.22
N GLY A 96 20.23 -25.27 -3.19
CA GLY A 96 19.49 -26.09 -2.22
C GLY A 96 19.32 -25.44 -0.84
N ALA A 97 19.97 -24.29 -0.58
CA ALA A 97 19.71 -23.52 0.63
C ALA A 97 18.36 -22.82 0.44
N ALA A 98 17.28 -23.53 0.82
CA ALA A 98 15.93 -22.96 0.92
C ALA A 98 16.04 -21.55 1.49
N PRO A 99 15.34 -20.55 0.90
CA PRO A 99 15.34 -19.21 1.46
C PRO A 99 15.02 -19.35 2.95
N MET A 100 15.94 -18.83 3.77
CA MET A 100 15.85 -18.84 5.23
C MET A 100 14.38 -18.70 5.62
N ARG A 101 13.81 -19.71 6.29
CA ARG A 101 12.52 -19.58 6.96
C ARG A 101 12.79 -18.92 8.31
N PRO A 102 12.48 -17.63 8.51
CA PRO A 102 12.16 -17.12 9.83
C PRO A 102 10.63 -16.94 9.89
N ALA A 103 9.88 -18.04 9.83
CA ALA A 103 8.42 -17.97 9.98
C ALA A 103 7.86 -19.23 10.66
N ALA A 104 8.59 -19.73 11.65
CA ALA A 104 8.07 -20.71 12.60
C ALA A 104 8.14 -20.16 14.02
N GLU A 105 7.91 -18.86 14.23
CA GLU A 105 7.58 -18.29 15.55
C GLU A 105 7.12 -16.82 15.43
N ALA A 106 6.11 -16.56 14.59
CA ALA A 106 5.27 -15.40 14.83
C ALA A 106 4.29 -15.78 15.97
N GLU A 107 4.83 -15.84 17.19
CA GLU A 107 4.03 -15.78 18.40
C GLU A 107 3.05 -14.60 18.23
N PRO A 108 1.73 -14.82 18.29
CA PRO A 108 0.77 -13.75 18.07
C PRO A 108 0.95 -12.75 19.20
N LEU A 109 1.52 -11.58 18.87
CA LEU A 109 1.76 -10.48 19.79
C LEU A 109 0.51 -10.29 20.67
N PRO A 110 0.65 -10.26 22.01
CA PRO A 110 -0.49 -10.11 22.89
C PRO A 110 -1.14 -8.78 22.56
N ARG A 111 -2.35 -8.83 21.99
CA ARG A 111 -3.17 -7.64 21.78
C ARG A 111 -3.31 -6.98 23.14
N ARG A 112 -2.68 -5.81 23.32
CA ARG A 112 -2.89 -4.98 24.50
C ARG A 112 -4.37 -4.65 24.54
N ARG A 113 -5.10 -5.35 25.41
CA ARG A 113 -6.47 -5.00 25.76
C ARG A 113 -6.41 -3.56 26.27
N PRO A 114 -7.18 -2.61 25.74
CA PRO A 114 -7.22 -1.27 26.33
C PRO A 114 -7.64 -1.41 27.78
N ALA A 115 -6.84 -0.87 28.71
CA ALA A 115 -7.14 -0.87 30.13
C ALA A 115 -8.46 -0.12 30.34
N HIS A 116 -9.44 -0.78 30.95
CA HIS A 116 -10.68 -0.13 31.35
C HIS A 116 -10.38 0.76 32.56
N PRO A 117 -10.81 2.04 32.60
CA PRO A 117 -10.41 2.98 33.67
C PRO A 117 -11.09 2.73 35.04
N GLY A 118 -11.41 1.48 35.38
CA GLY A 118 -12.25 1.12 36.53
C GLY A 118 -11.59 0.33 37.67
N ASP A 119 -10.42 -0.29 37.46
CA ASP A 119 -9.86 -1.26 38.43
C ASP A 119 -8.99 -0.64 39.54
N VAL A 120 -8.99 0.68 39.73
CA VAL A 120 -8.16 1.35 40.75
C VAL A 120 -8.92 1.67 42.05
N ALA A 121 -10.12 1.14 42.23
CA ALA A 121 -10.97 1.46 43.37
C ALA A 121 -11.58 0.21 44.03
N ASP A 122 -10.74 -0.73 44.45
CA ASP A 122 -11.08 -1.52 45.63
C ASP A 122 -9.82 -2.07 46.32
N GLY A 123 -9.59 -1.61 47.54
CA GLY A 123 -8.36 -1.85 48.28
C GLY A 123 -8.27 -0.93 49.49
N GLY A 124 -9.34 -0.93 50.30
CA GLY A 124 -9.42 -0.32 51.62
C GLY A 124 -9.78 -1.38 52.66
#